data_AF-A0A1Y0IGJ1-F1
#
_entry.id   AF-A0A1Y0IGJ1-F1
#
_cell.length_a   1.000
_cell.length_b   1.000
_cell.length_c   1.000
_cell.angle_alpha   90.00
_cell.angle_beta   90.00
_cell.angle_gamma   90.00
#
_symmetry.space_group_name_H-M   'P 1'
#
loop_
_entity.id
_entity.type
_entity.pdbx_description
1 polymer ?
#
loop_
_entity_poly.entity_id
_entity_poly.type
_entity_poly.pdbx_seq_one_letter_code
_entity_poly.pdbx_strand_id
1 'polypeptide(L)'
;MVLSILTMSRLHCLILGGLLFLVSAVSSASRTHQIALVDQFYPGDQYFKSDTERQHHTVLHSFIDIDADQQREPLYHGDIVSRLVSHPDIEIRRFPIQQGQLPIAEILRNLVEIRKYVFWQEPIEAVLLPWESSTLISAFSDSLNPEQVDQYVATLSTWGRTDPVWKLTFQIISVLEDIVDYGVPVYTIAGNGGSRMVNTYSFARGVTTVGATEQELRHFVADNVFVDDYANAAYWLRRVDNALGEPVGYDINDDHCPDIQVAELTGYQPGSARQQLPKTYWKVLRGSSFAASAAVRRDMVGSVPPEVCQY
;
A
#
# COMPACT_ATOMS: atom_id res chain seq x y z
N MET A 1 78.41 60.43 -4.22
CA MET A 1 77.68 61.47 -4.97
C MET A 1 76.34 60.87 -5.38
N VAL A 2 75.22 61.46 -4.94
CA VAL A 2 73.81 61.18 -5.34
C VAL A 2 73.28 59.78 -4.94
N LEU A 3 72.51 59.56 -3.85
CA LEU A 3 71.17 59.99 -3.41
C LEU A 3 69.99 59.41 -4.23
N SER A 4 69.23 58.47 -3.64
CA SER A 4 67.80 58.09 -3.87
C SER A 4 67.53 56.84 -3.00
N ILE A 5 66.86 56.83 -1.84
CA ILE A 5 65.47 57.13 -1.42
C ILE A 5 64.42 56.11 -1.93
N LEU A 6 63.57 55.65 -0.97
CA LEU A 6 62.34 54.82 -1.01
C LEU A 6 62.56 53.28 -0.96
N THR A 7 61.83 52.45 -0.20
CA THR A 7 60.70 52.62 0.75
C THR A 7 60.48 51.34 1.57
N MET A 8 59.77 51.53 2.69
CA MET A 8 59.24 50.58 3.67
C MET A 8 58.75 49.21 3.17
N SER A 9 58.92 48.17 3.99
CA SER A 9 57.91 47.12 4.15
C SER A 9 57.79 46.72 5.62
N ARG A 10 56.61 46.95 6.20
CA ARG A 10 56.26 46.65 7.58
C ARG A 10 55.89 45.17 7.69
N LEU A 11 56.64 44.42 8.49
CA LEU A 11 56.26 43.07 8.93
C LEU A 11 55.09 43.19 9.93
N HIS A 12 53.87 42.89 9.49
CA HIS A 12 52.74 42.59 10.39
C HIS A 12 52.50 41.08 10.34
N CYS A 13 52.88 40.39 11.40
CA CYS A 13 52.56 38.99 11.61
C CYS A 13 51.13 38.92 12.19
N LEU A 14 50.13 38.87 11.30
CA LEU A 14 48.74 38.60 11.65
C LEU A 14 48.58 37.08 11.83
N ILE A 15 48.50 36.65 13.09
CA ILE A 15 48.06 35.29 13.46
C ILE A 15 46.56 35.21 13.15
N LEU A 16 46.23 34.69 11.98
CA LEU A 16 44.84 34.43 11.59
C LEU A 16 44.39 33.12 12.26
N GLY A 17 43.69 33.24 13.39
CA GLY A 17 42.97 32.16 14.02
C GLY A 17 41.78 31.74 13.15
N GLY A 18 41.99 30.79 12.25
CA GLY A 18 40.93 30.12 11.51
C GLY A 18 40.34 28.98 12.33
N LEU A 19 39.34 29.27 13.16
CA LEU A 19 38.45 28.25 13.71
C LEU A 19 37.59 27.71 12.55
N LEU A 20 38.03 26.61 11.93
CA LEU A 20 37.20 25.81 11.04
C LEU A 20 36.12 25.12 11.88
N PHE A 21 34.97 25.76 12.02
CA PHE A 21 33.74 25.07 12.39
C PHE A 21 33.35 24.16 11.22
N LEU A 22 33.81 22.90 11.28
CA LEU A 22 33.20 21.81 10.54
C LEU A 22 31.79 21.62 11.12
N VAL A 23 30.82 22.31 10.53
CA VAL A 23 29.41 21.98 10.70
C VAL A 23 29.24 20.66 9.95
N SER A 24 29.40 19.55 10.67
CA SER A 24 28.94 18.26 10.21
C SER A 24 27.43 18.40 10.01
N ALA A 25 27.00 18.53 8.76
CA ALA A 25 25.61 18.32 8.40
C ALA A 25 25.30 16.88 8.78
N VAL A 26 24.70 16.70 9.96
CA VAL A 26 23.98 15.47 10.29
C VAL A 26 22.85 15.44 9.29
N SER A 27 23.07 14.75 8.17
CA SER A 27 21.97 14.33 7.30
C SER A 27 21.09 13.50 8.22
N SER A 28 19.95 14.05 8.65
CA SER A 28 18.91 13.23 9.24
C SER A 28 18.59 12.20 8.18
N ALA A 29 19.03 10.95 8.36
CA ALA A 29 18.50 9.86 7.58
C ALA A 29 16.98 9.96 7.74
N SER A 30 16.25 10.26 6.66
CA SER A 30 14.79 10.30 6.76
C SER A 30 14.39 8.90 7.21
N ARG A 31 13.59 8.84 8.27
CA ARG A 31 13.18 7.58 8.84
C ARG A 31 12.13 7.00 7.89
N THR A 32 12.51 5.96 7.14
CA THR A 32 11.57 5.24 6.29
C THR A 32 10.76 4.25 7.13
N HIS A 33 9.44 4.34 7.06
CA HIS A 33 8.48 3.41 7.65
C HIS A 33 8.44 2.12 6.82
N GLN A 34 8.53 0.97 7.48
CA GLN A 34 8.50 -0.34 6.81
C GLN A 34 7.12 -0.98 6.96
N ILE A 35 6.41 -1.18 5.85
CA ILE A 35 5.08 -1.78 5.85
C ILE A 35 5.14 -3.17 5.21
N ALA A 36 4.68 -4.18 5.93
CA ALA A 36 4.50 -5.53 5.39
C ALA A 36 3.16 -5.61 4.65
N LEU A 37 3.19 -5.94 3.35
CA LEU A 37 1.99 -6.07 2.53
C LEU A 37 1.79 -7.51 2.07
N VAL A 38 0.68 -8.13 2.49
CA VAL A 38 0.31 -9.51 2.10
C VAL A 38 -0.75 -9.48 1.01
N ASP A 39 -0.36 -9.71 -0.25
CA ASP A 39 -1.30 -9.66 -1.38
C ASP A 39 -0.76 -10.44 -2.59
N GLN A 40 -1.51 -10.45 -3.69
CA GLN A 40 -1.13 -10.99 -4.97
C GLN A 40 -0.47 -9.91 -5.85
N PHE A 41 0.76 -10.17 -6.28
CA PHE A 41 1.55 -9.25 -7.11
C PHE A 41 1.86 -9.88 -8.47
N TYR A 42 2.10 -9.04 -9.47
CA TYR A 42 2.58 -9.50 -10.76
C TYR A 42 3.93 -10.22 -10.60
N PRO A 43 4.07 -11.47 -11.08
CA PRO A 43 5.27 -12.28 -10.83
C PRO A 43 6.48 -11.88 -11.70
N GLY A 44 6.31 -10.91 -12.61
CA GLY A 44 7.31 -10.50 -13.59
C GLY A 44 7.25 -11.34 -14.88
N ASP A 45 7.72 -10.75 -15.97
CA ASP A 45 7.64 -11.34 -17.32
C ASP A 45 8.39 -12.67 -17.42
N GLN A 46 9.49 -12.83 -16.67
CA GLN A 46 10.30 -14.04 -16.62
C GLN A 46 9.56 -15.28 -16.07
N TYR A 47 8.42 -15.08 -15.41
CA TYR A 47 7.60 -16.18 -14.90
C TYR A 47 6.89 -16.95 -16.03
N PHE A 48 6.61 -16.28 -17.16
CA PHE A 48 5.81 -16.83 -18.24
C PHE A 48 6.69 -17.44 -19.33
N LYS A 49 6.25 -18.57 -19.90
CA LYS A 49 6.98 -19.25 -20.99
C LYS A 49 6.71 -18.61 -22.35
N SER A 50 5.68 -17.78 -22.45
CA SER A 50 5.28 -17.11 -23.68
C SER A 50 4.43 -15.87 -23.40
N ASP A 51 4.39 -14.95 -24.36
CA ASP A 51 3.50 -13.78 -24.33
C ASP A 51 2.02 -14.19 -24.24
N THR A 52 1.62 -15.29 -24.88
CA THR A 52 0.24 -15.81 -24.79
C THR A 52 -0.12 -16.23 -23.37
N GLU A 53 0.79 -16.91 -22.68
CA GLU A 53 0.60 -17.31 -21.28
C GLU A 53 0.50 -16.07 -20.39
N ARG A 54 1.40 -15.10 -20.57
CA ARG A 54 1.36 -13.81 -19.87
C ARG A 54 0.03 -13.09 -20.08
N GLN A 55 -0.42 -12.95 -21.33
CA GLN A 55 -1.68 -12.27 -21.67
C GLN A 55 -2.90 -12.97 -21.10
N HIS A 56 -2.98 -14.30 -21.19
CA HIS A 56 -4.07 -15.06 -20.56
C HIS A 56 -4.12 -14.76 -19.05
N HIS A 57 -2.94 -14.70 -18.46
CA HIS A 57 -2.80 -14.57 -17.03
C HIS A 57 -3.07 -13.15 -16.52
N THR A 58 -2.64 -12.11 -17.24
CA THR A 58 -3.06 -10.73 -16.97
C THR A 58 -4.57 -10.55 -17.15
N VAL A 59 -5.21 -11.23 -18.11
CA VAL A 59 -6.68 -11.24 -18.25
C VAL A 59 -7.38 -11.86 -17.03
N LEU A 60 -6.76 -12.81 -16.34
CA LEU A 60 -7.34 -13.42 -15.14
C LEU A 60 -7.14 -12.57 -13.87
N HIS A 61 -5.99 -11.90 -13.74
CA HIS A 61 -5.54 -11.32 -12.48
C HIS A 61 -5.44 -9.80 -12.45
N SER A 62 -5.18 -9.15 -13.58
CA SER A 62 -5.25 -7.69 -13.70
C SER A 62 -6.66 -7.24 -14.01
N PHE A 63 -7.04 -6.03 -13.60
CA PHE A 63 -8.39 -5.47 -13.81
C PHE A 63 -8.38 -4.12 -14.54
N ILE A 64 -7.20 -3.64 -14.95
CA ILE A 64 -6.99 -2.34 -15.59
C ILE A 64 -6.37 -2.49 -16.98
N ASP A 65 -6.78 -1.62 -17.88
CA ASP A 65 -6.31 -1.43 -19.26
C ASP A 65 -6.27 0.09 -19.41
N ILE A 66 -5.14 0.68 -18.99
CA ILE A 66 -5.07 2.13 -18.72
C ILE A 66 -5.00 2.89 -20.04
N ASP A 67 -4.26 2.36 -21.01
CA ASP A 67 -4.05 2.99 -22.32
C ASP A 67 -5.11 2.62 -23.37
N ALA A 68 -6.09 1.78 -23.01
CA ALA A 68 -7.20 1.35 -23.84
C ALA A 68 -6.76 0.57 -25.10
N ASP A 69 -5.64 -0.15 -25.02
CA ASP A 69 -5.13 -1.00 -26.09
C ASP A 69 -5.78 -2.41 -26.13
N GLN A 70 -6.74 -2.67 -25.22
CA GLN A 70 -7.43 -3.96 -25.01
C GLN A 70 -6.57 -5.04 -24.34
N GLN A 71 -5.37 -4.70 -23.90
CA GLN A 71 -4.52 -5.54 -23.07
C GLN A 71 -4.58 -5.01 -21.64
N ARG A 72 -4.64 -5.94 -20.69
CA ARG A 72 -4.61 -5.54 -19.28
C ARG A 72 -3.18 -5.35 -18.84
N GLU A 73 -2.94 -4.29 -18.07
CA GLU A 73 -1.63 -3.95 -17.55
C GLU A 73 -1.11 -5.07 -16.65
N PRO A 74 0.22 -5.32 -16.59
CA PRO A 74 0.85 -6.29 -15.70
C PRO A 74 0.87 -5.80 -14.23
N LEU A 75 -0.28 -5.36 -13.73
CA LEU A 75 -0.50 -4.81 -12.40
C LEU A 75 -1.61 -5.61 -11.72
N TYR A 76 -1.26 -6.37 -10.67
CA TYR A 76 -2.24 -7.10 -9.88
C TYR A 76 -2.72 -6.26 -8.71
N HIS A 77 -3.67 -6.82 -7.94
CA HIS A 77 -4.27 -6.13 -6.80
C HIS A 77 -3.22 -5.59 -5.81
N GLY A 78 -2.21 -6.40 -5.46
CA GLY A 78 -1.12 -5.98 -4.58
C GLY A 78 -0.23 -4.88 -5.15
N ASP A 79 -0.05 -4.82 -6.48
CA ASP A 79 0.72 -3.74 -7.11
C ASP A 79 -0.02 -2.41 -7.03
N ILE A 80 -1.34 -2.42 -7.23
CA ILE A 80 -2.21 -1.25 -7.08
C ILE A 80 -2.27 -0.79 -5.63
N VAL A 81 -2.48 -1.72 -4.70
CA VAL A 81 -2.45 -1.43 -3.25
C VAL A 81 -1.11 -0.82 -2.84
N SER A 82 0.00 -1.34 -3.38
CA SER A 82 1.33 -0.77 -3.10
C SER A 82 1.45 0.67 -3.57
N ARG A 83 0.87 1.01 -4.72
CA ARG A 83 0.94 2.37 -5.27
C ARG A 83 0.10 3.36 -4.49
N LEU A 84 -1.06 2.93 -3.98
CA LEU A 84 -1.88 3.76 -3.09
C LEU A 84 -1.22 4.05 -1.74
N VAL A 85 -0.34 3.17 -1.28
CA VAL A 85 0.45 3.33 -0.04
C VAL A 85 1.76 4.08 -0.29
N SER A 86 2.15 4.29 -1.55
CA SER A 86 3.44 4.88 -1.94
C SER A 86 3.68 6.24 -1.28
N HIS A 87 4.89 6.42 -0.75
CA HIS A 87 5.39 7.68 -0.20
C HIS A 87 6.92 7.60 -0.07
N PRO A 88 7.70 8.69 -0.21
CA PRO A 88 9.16 8.65 -0.06
C PRO A 88 9.65 8.12 1.29
N ASP A 89 8.87 8.33 2.35
CA ASP A 89 9.14 7.82 3.69
C ASP A 89 8.51 6.44 3.98
N ILE A 90 8.00 5.73 2.97
CA ILE A 90 7.44 4.38 3.12
C ILE A 90 8.20 3.40 2.23
N GLU A 91 8.66 2.30 2.83
CA GLU A 91 9.15 1.12 2.12
C GLU A 91 8.17 -0.04 2.33
N ILE A 92 7.75 -0.65 1.22
CA ILE A 92 6.82 -1.77 1.24
C ILE A 92 7.60 -3.08 1.10
N ARG A 93 7.55 -3.89 2.15
CA ARG A 93 8.02 -5.26 2.12
C ARG A 93 6.89 -6.18 1.64
N ARG A 94 7.02 -6.69 0.42
CA ARG A 94 6.00 -7.54 -0.22
C ARG A 94 6.07 -8.98 0.33
N PHE A 95 4.91 -9.51 0.72
CA PHE A 95 4.70 -10.91 1.10
C PHE A 95 3.70 -11.54 0.12
N PRO A 96 4.18 -12.06 -1.02
CA PRO A 96 3.31 -12.47 -2.12
C PRO A 96 2.48 -13.72 -1.77
N ILE A 97 1.20 -13.70 -2.15
CA ILE A 97 0.32 -14.87 -2.22
C ILE A 97 0.62 -15.60 -3.53
N GLN A 98 1.22 -16.77 -3.44
CA GLN A 98 1.63 -17.55 -4.60
C GLN A 98 0.43 -18.13 -5.34
N GLN A 99 0.50 -18.11 -6.66
CA GLN A 99 -0.54 -18.68 -7.52
C GLN A 99 -0.49 -20.20 -7.54
N GLY A 100 -1.65 -20.82 -7.77
CA GLY A 100 -1.82 -22.27 -7.75
C GLY A 100 -1.85 -22.89 -6.34
N GLN A 101 -1.68 -22.09 -5.28
CA GLN A 101 -1.91 -22.47 -3.89
C GLN A 101 -3.26 -21.96 -3.40
N LEU A 102 -3.76 -22.52 -2.29
CA LEU A 102 -4.94 -22.00 -1.61
C LEU A 102 -4.59 -20.64 -0.98
N PRO A 103 -5.22 -19.51 -1.37
CA PRO A 103 -4.83 -18.18 -0.90
C PRO A 103 -4.78 -18.05 0.62
N ILE A 104 -5.76 -18.65 1.31
CA ILE A 104 -5.82 -18.63 2.78
C ILE A 104 -4.62 -19.31 3.45
N ALA A 105 -4.06 -20.36 2.85
CA ALA A 105 -2.86 -21.02 3.39
C ALA A 105 -1.61 -20.15 3.19
N GLU A 106 -1.51 -19.46 2.06
CA GLU A 106 -0.42 -18.52 1.77
C GLU A 106 -0.48 -17.27 2.65
N ILE A 107 -1.68 -16.74 2.93
CA ILE A 107 -1.89 -15.66 3.90
C ILE A 107 -1.38 -16.08 5.27
N LEU A 108 -1.80 -17.25 5.77
CA LEU A 108 -1.32 -17.76 7.06
C LEU A 108 0.20 -17.93 7.07
N ARG A 109 0.78 -18.51 6.01
CA ARG A 109 2.24 -18.68 5.87
C ARG A 109 2.96 -17.34 5.94
N ASN A 110 2.49 -16.34 5.20
CA ASN A 110 3.09 -15.00 5.17
C ASN A 110 2.94 -14.28 6.51
N LEU A 111 1.79 -14.38 7.18
CA LEU A 111 1.59 -13.78 8.50
C LEU A 111 2.47 -14.44 9.57
N VAL A 112 2.63 -15.76 9.53
CA VAL A 112 3.57 -16.47 10.43
C VAL A 112 5.01 -16.02 10.17
N GLU A 113 5.36 -15.72 8.94
CA GLU A 113 6.67 -15.18 8.58
C GLU A 113 6.84 -13.73 9.07
N ILE A 114 5.86 -12.86 8.85
CA ILE A 114 5.81 -11.48 9.38
C ILE A 114 5.95 -11.48 10.90
N ARG A 115 5.22 -12.36 11.59
CA ARG A 115 5.31 -12.53 13.05
C ARG A 115 6.73 -12.81 13.52
N LYS A 116 7.56 -13.53 12.76
CA LYS A 116 8.98 -13.75 13.13
C LYS A 116 9.76 -12.45 13.11
N TYR A 117 9.60 -11.64 12.06
CA TYR A 117 10.24 -10.33 11.95
C TYR A 117 9.86 -9.43 13.12
N VAL A 118 8.56 -9.36 13.43
CA VAL A 118 8.03 -8.59 14.57
C VAL A 118 8.60 -9.10 15.90
N PHE A 119 8.61 -10.41 16.13
CA PHE A 119 9.17 -11.02 17.34
C PHE A 119 10.66 -10.70 17.53
N TRP A 120 11.43 -10.70 16.44
CA TRP A 120 12.86 -10.37 16.46
C TRP A 120 13.15 -8.86 16.37
N GLN A 121 12.12 -8.01 16.46
CA GLN A 121 12.23 -6.55 16.37
C GLN A 121 12.92 -6.07 15.08
N GLU A 122 12.76 -6.83 13.99
CA GLU A 122 13.11 -6.36 12.66
C GLU A 122 12.12 -5.27 12.21
N PRO A 123 12.53 -4.35 11.32
CA PRO A 123 11.76 -3.15 11.06
C PRO A 123 10.53 -3.49 10.20
N ILE A 124 9.41 -3.77 10.87
CA ILE A 124 8.05 -3.79 10.34
C ILE A 124 7.22 -2.93 11.29
N GLU A 125 6.81 -1.75 10.82
CA GLU A 125 6.06 -0.77 11.61
C GLU A 125 4.55 -0.89 11.39
N ALA A 126 4.10 -1.55 10.33
CA ALA A 126 2.71 -1.90 10.12
C ALA A 126 2.55 -3.15 9.23
N VAL A 127 1.42 -3.83 9.36
CA VAL A 127 0.98 -4.89 8.45
C VAL A 127 -0.29 -4.47 7.74
N LEU A 128 -0.30 -4.55 6.41
CA LEU A 128 -1.50 -4.36 5.58
C LEU A 128 -1.91 -5.72 4.98
N LEU A 129 -3.13 -6.16 5.32
CA LEU A 129 -3.78 -7.35 4.77
C LEU A 129 -5.04 -6.93 3.99
N PRO A 130 -4.90 -6.53 2.72
CA PRO A 130 -6.00 -6.06 1.89
C PRO A 130 -6.84 -7.22 1.30
N TRP A 131 -7.06 -8.29 2.07
CA TRP A 131 -7.67 -9.52 1.60
C TRP A 131 -9.00 -9.82 2.30
N GLU A 132 -9.96 -10.31 1.51
CA GLU A 132 -11.29 -10.64 2.02
C GLU A 132 -11.40 -12.12 2.39
N SER A 133 -11.85 -12.41 3.60
CA SER A 133 -12.40 -13.71 3.98
C SER A 133 -13.76 -13.49 4.62
N SER A 134 -14.82 -13.43 3.82
CA SER A 134 -16.13 -13.00 4.33
C SER A 134 -17.09 -14.15 4.64
N THR A 135 -17.96 -13.89 5.60
CA THR A 135 -19.14 -14.72 5.90
C THR A 135 -20.41 -13.88 5.91
N LEU A 136 -21.55 -14.54 5.77
CA LEU A 136 -22.86 -13.89 5.90
C LEU A 136 -23.10 -13.50 7.36
N ILE A 137 -23.61 -12.30 7.58
CA ILE A 137 -24.07 -11.86 8.90
C ILE A 137 -25.14 -12.81 9.46
N SER A 138 -25.98 -13.39 8.59
CA SER A 138 -26.99 -14.37 8.98
C SER A 138 -26.42 -15.72 9.46
N ALA A 139 -25.10 -15.92 9.39
CA ALA A 139 -24.45 -17.07 10.02
C ALA A 139 -24.41 -16.93 11.55
N PHE A 140 -24.55 -15.70 12.07
CA PHE A 140 -24.69 -15.42 13.49
C PHE A 140 -26.17 -15.47 13.89
N SER A 141 -26.46 -15.72 15.17
CA SER A 141 -27.83 -15.86 15.68
C SER A 141 -28.65 -14.57 15.56
N ASP A 142 -27.98 -13.42 15.58
CA ASP A 142 -28.57 -12.09 15.60
C ASP A 142 -27.90 -11.16 14.59
N SER A 143 -28.53 -10.01 14.31
CA SER A 143 -27.93 -8.96 13.48
C SER A 143 -26.76 -8.30 14.21
N LEU A 144 -25.65 -8.04 13.49
CA LEU A 144 -24.46 -7.41 14.06
C LEU A 144 -24.82 -6.09 14.78
N ASN A 145 -24.58 -6.05 16.09
CA ASN A 145 -24.74 -4.86 16.92
C ASN A 145 -23.57 -4.75 17.92
N PRO A 146 -23.26 -3.53 18.41
CA PRO A 146 -22.08 -3.33 19.26
C PRO A 146 -22.15 -4.07 20.60
N GLU A 147 -23.37 -4.31 21.10
CA GLU A 147 -23.61 -4.95 22.40
C GLU A 147 -23.27 -6.46 22.38
N GLN A 148 -23.18 -7.07 21.20
CA GLN A 148 -22.96 -8.51 21.01
C GLN A 148 -21.58 -8.85 20.42
N VAL A 149 -20.66 -7.88 20.27
CA VAL A 149 -19.32 -8.08 19.68
C VAL A 149 -18.59 -9.27 20.32
N ASP A 150 -18.53 -9.33 21.65
CA ASP A 150 -17.87 -10.42 22.38
C ASP A 150 -18.49 -11.79 22.08
N GLN A 151 -19.81 -11.84 21.89
CA GLN A 151 -20.52 -13.06 21.56
C GLN A 151 -20.14 -13.56 20.15
N TYR A 152 -20.07 -12.67 19.16
CA TYR A 152 -19.72 -13.07 17.81
C TYR A 152 -18.26 -13.54 17.72
N VAL A 153 -17.34 -12.87 18.43
CA VAL A 153 -15.93 -13.31 18.55
C VAL A 153 -15.87 -14.70 19.19
N ALA A 154 -16.64 -14.96 20.25
CA ALA A 154 -16.70 -16.28 20.89
C ALA A 154 -17.29 -17.35 19.96
N THR A 155 -18.31 -17.02 19.16
CA THR A 155 -18.87 -17.90 18.12
C THR A 155 -17.82 -18.29 17.10
N LEU A 156 -17.10 -17.31 16.55
CA LEU A 156 -16.09 -17.54 15.53
C LEU A 156 -14.88 -18.33 16.09
N SER A 157 -14.49 -18.08 17.34
CA SER A 157 -13.48 -18.88 18.05
C SER A 157 -13.94 -20.33 18.23
N THR A 158 -15.22 -20.55 18.53
CA THR A 158 -15.79 -21.90 18.62
C THR A 158 -15.72 -22.60 17.27
N TRP A 159 -16.20 -21.95 16.20
CA TRP A 159 -16.13 -22.49 14.84
C TRP A 159 -14.69 -22.85 14.45
N GLY A 160 -13.73 -21.96 14.71
CA GLY A 160 -12.31 -22.20 14.44
C GLY A 160 -11.71 -23.43 15.13
N ARG A 161 -12.23 -23.80 16.31
CA ARG A 161 -11.78 -24.96 17.08
C ARG A 161 -12.50 -26.26 16.71
N THR A 162 -13.75 -26.17 16.28
CA THR A 162 -14.61 -27.36 16.08
C THR A 162 -14.88 -27.70 14.62
N ASP A 163 -14.80 -26.73 13.71
CA ASP A 163 -15.09 -26.89 12.29
C ASP A 163 -13.80 -26.77 11.44
N PRO A 164 -13.41 -27.83 10.70
CA PRO A 164 -12.24 -27.80 9.82
C PRO A 164 -12.24 -26.66 8.80
N VAL A 165 -13.41 -26.20 8.33
CA VAL A 165 -13.53 -25.12 7.33
C VAL A 165 -13.03 -23.79 7.92
N TRP A 166 -13.27 -23.57 9.21
CA TRP A 166 -12.95 -22.32 9.91
C TRP A 166 -11.55 -22.31 10.53
N LYS A 167 -10.88 -23.47 10.56
CA LYS A 167 -9.59 -23.63 11.24
C LYS A 167 -8.53 -22.66 10.75
N LEU A 168 -8.36 -22.52 9.43
CA LEU A 168 -7.33 -21.63 8.87
C LEU A 168 -7.65 -20.16 9.13
N THR A 169 -8.91 -19.75 9.01
CA THR A 169 -9.37 -18.39 9.36
C THR A 169 -9.06 -18.07 10.81
N PHE A 170 -9.36 -18.98 11.73
CA PHE A 170 -9.08 -18.79 13.14
C PHE A 170 -7.57 -18.71 13.45
N GLN A 171 -6.76 -19.53 12.78
CA GLN A 171 -5.29 -19.44 12.88
C GLN A 171 -4.76 -18.10 12.39
N ILE A 172 -5.30 -17.58 11.28
CA ILE A 172 -4.95 -16.24 10.77
C ILE A 172 -5.30 -15.18 11.80
N ILE A 173 -6.52 -15.19 12.34
CA ILE A 173 -6.96 -14.26 13.38
C ILE A 173 -6.00 -14.29 14.58
N SER A 174 -5.63 -15.49 15.03
CA SER A 174 -4.72 -15.65 16.18
C SER A 174 -3.34 -15.06 15.90
N VAL A 175 -2.84 -15.17 14.66
CA VAL A 175 -1.55 -14.60 14.27
C VAL A 175 -1.62 -13.08 14.13
N LEU A 176 -2.74 -12.54 13.61
CA LEU A 176 -2.95 -11.10 13.52
C LEU A 176 -2.99 -10.47 14.92
N GLU A 177 -3.75 -11.07 15.84
CA GLU A 177 -3.80 -10.65 17.25
C GLU A 177 -2.42 -10.68 17.92
N ASP A 178 -1.64 -11.74 17.68
CA ASP A 178 -0.28 -11.83 18.24
C ASP A 178 0.64 -10.74 17.68
N ILE A 179 0.58 -10.43 16.38
CA ILE A 179 1.33 -9.30 15.78
C ILE A 179 0.97 -7.98 16.46
N VAL A 180 -0.33 -7.74 16.69
CA VAL A 180 -0.81 -6.54 17.41
C VAL A 180 -0.31 -6.51 18.85
N ASP A 181 -0.28 -7.64 19.55
CA ASP A 181 0.21 -7.73 20.93
C ASP A 181 1.71 -7.42 21.06
N TYR A 182 2.49 -7.59 19.97
CA TYR A 182 3.89 -7.10 19.89
C TYR A 182 4.01 -5.60 19.55
N GLY A 183 2.89 -4.88 19.45
CA GLY A 183 2.85 -3.44 19.24
C GLY A 183 2.93 -3.01 17.77
N VAL A 184 2.76 -3.93 16.82
CA VAL A 184 2.72 -3.59 15.39
C VAL A 184 1.26 -3.47 14.93
N PRO A 185 0.81 -2.27 14.49
CA PRO A 185 -0.54 -2.09 13.99
C PRO A 185 -0.78 -2.95 12.74
N VAL A 186 -1.99 -3.52 12.67
CA VAL A 186 -2.43 -4.37 11.57
C VAL A 186 -3.69 -3.76 10.97
N TYR A 187 -3.70 -3.57 9.67
CA TYR A 187 -4.82 -3.02 8.91
C TYR A 187 -5.42 -4.11 8.03
N THR A 188 -6.74 -4.26 8.11
CA THR A 188 -7.53 -5.14 7.24
C THR A 188 -8.71 -4.38 6.65
N ILE A 189 -9.39 -5.01 5.70
CA ILE A 189 -10.50 -4.40 4.96
C ILE A 189 -11.83 -4.77 5.61
N ALA A 190 -12.83 -3.89 5.53
CA ALA A 190 -14.19 -4.25 5.94
C ALA A 190 -14.81 -5.36 5.08
N GLY A 191 -14.39 -5.46 3.80
CA GLY A 191 -14.88 -6.42 2.81
C GLY A 191 -15.77 -5.75 1.75
N ASN A 192 -15.81 -6.34 0.56
CA ASN A 192 -16.56 -5.84 -0.60
C ASN A 192 -17.83 -6.66 -0.89
N GLY A 193 -18.26 -7.48 0.07
CA GLY A 193 -19.50 -8.27 0.01
C GLY A 193 -20.79 -7.50 0.34
N GLY A 194 -20.70 -6.19 0.61
CA GLY A 194 -21.83 -5.32 0.96
C GLY A 194 -22.38 -5.55 2.37
N SER A 195 -23.52 -4.91 2.66
CA SER A 195 -24.08 -4.77 4.03
C SER A 195 -24.56 -6.07 4.70
N ARG A 196 -24.47 -7.21 4.02
CA ARG A 196 -24.88 -8.53 4.55
C ARG A 196 -23.70 -9.44 4.85
N MET A 197 -22.50 -8.97 4.58
CA MET A 197 -21.26 -9.72 4.74
C MET A 197 -20.40 -9.02 5.81
N VAL A 198 -19.55 -9.82 6.45
CA VAL A 198 -18.53 -9.32 7.36
C VAL A 198 -17.23 -10.03 7.02
N ASN A 199 -16.14 -9.27 6.87
CA ASN A 199 -14.81 -9.85 6.76
C ASN A 199 -14.44 -10.49 8.10
N THR A 200 -14.12 -11.77 8.09
CA THR A 200 -13.84 -12.57 9.29
C THR A 200 -12.54 -12.15 9.97
N TYR A 201 -11.62 -11.50 9.26
CA TYR A 201 -10.41 -10.94 9.88
C TYR A 201 -10.71 -9.73 10.78
N SER A 202 -11.86 -9.07 10.62
CA SER A 202 -12.29 -7.94 11.46
C SER A 202 -12.63 -8.35 12.91
N PHE A 203 -12.71 -9.65 13.18
CA PHE A 203 -12.93 -10.19 14.53
C PHE A 203 -11.63 -10.27 15.34
N ALA A 204 -10.48 -10.09 14.70
CA ALA A 204 -9.18 -10.14 15.36
C ALA A 204 -9.01 -8.90 16.25
N ARG A 205 -8.79 -9.14 17.55
CA ARG A 205 -8.61 -8.07 18.53
C ARG A 205 -7.45 -7.15 18.16
N GLY A 206 -7.75 -5.84 18.12
CA GLY A 206 -6.78 -4.78 17.90
C GLY A 206 -6.28 -4.64 16.45
N VAL A 207 -6.77 -5.48 15.53
CA VAL A 207 -6.65 -5.23 14.09
C VAL A 207 -7.59 -4.08 13.74
N THR A 208 -7.11 -3.09 12.98
CA THR A 208 -7.91 -1.99 12.48
C THR A 208 -8.61 -2.40 11.18
N THR A 209 -9.93 -2.49 11.21
CA THR A 209 -10.76 -2.78 10.04
C THR A 209 -11.22 -1.50 9.39
N VAL A 210 -10.90 -1.33 8.11
CA VAL A 210 -11.13 -0.06 7.41
C VAL A 210 -12.28 -0.17 6.41
N GLY A 211 -13.29 0.68 6.59
CA GLY A 211 -14.43 0.88 5.71
C GLY A 211 -14.22 2.03 4.71
N ALA A 212 -15.21 2.27 3.86
CA ALA A 212 -15.17 3.32 2.85
C ALA A 212 -15.89 4.60 3.30
N THR A 213 -15.28 5.77 3.04
CA THR A 213 -15.93 7.07 3.32
C THR A 213 -17.04 7.43 2.32
N GLU A 214 -16.99 6.87 1.12
CA GLU A 214 -17.86 7.18 0.00
C GLU A 214 -19.26 6.59 0.20
N GLN A 215 -20.26 7.45 0.33
CA GLN A 215 -21.65 7.04 0.60
C GLN A 215 -22.22 6.12 -0.50
N GLU A 216 -21.82 6.33 -1.75
CA GLU A 216 -22.23 5.51 -2.90
C GLU A 216 -21.71 4.07 -2.82
N LEU A 217 -20.68 3.81 -2.00
CA LEU A 217 -20.10 2.49 -1.82
C LEU A 217 -20.76 1.68 -0.70
N ARG A 218 -21.71 2.22 0.07
CA ARG A 218 -22.37 1.54 1.21
C ARG A 218 -23.04 0.19 0.89
N HIS A 219 -23.37 -0.07 -0.38
CA HIS A 219 -23.97 -1.32 -0.82
C HIS A 219 -22.94 -2.35 -1.30
N PHE A 220 -21.71 -1.90 -1.51
CA PHE A 220 -20.58 -2.67 -2.01
C PHE A 220 -19.57 -2.95 -0.91
N VAL A 221 -19.14 -1.92 -0.17
CA VAL A 221 -18.28 -2.08 1.01
C VAL A 221 -19.16 -2.41 2.22
N ALA A 222 -18.73 -3.40 3.00
CA ALA A 222 -19.38 -3.73 4.25
C ALA A 222 -19.22 -2.58 5.25
N ASP A 223 -20.31 -2.25 5.93
CA ASP A 223 -20.35 -1.23 6.98
C ASP A 223 -21.13 -1.83 8.15
N ASN A 224 -20.40 -2.25 9.18
CA ASN A 224 -20.93 -2.96 10.33
C ASN A 224 -20.10 -2.65 11.58
N VAL A 225 -20.48 -3.24 12.70
CA VAL A 225 -19.91 -2.92 14.04
C VAL A 225 -18.45 -3.27 14.23
N PHE A 226 -17.85 -4.01 13.30
CA PHE A 226 -16.43 -4.33 13.29
C PHE A 226 -15.59 -3.38 12.44
N VAL A 227 -16.17 -2.31 11.88
CA VAL A 227 -15.41 -1.26 11.20
C VAL A 227 -14.90 -0.27 12.24
N ASP A 228 -13.59 -0.11 12.33
CA ASP A 228 -12.91 0.74 13.31
C ASP A 228 -12.59 2.13 12.76
N ASP A 229 -12.35 2.22 11.44
CA ASP A 229 -11.96 3.44 10.75
C ASP A 229 -12.52 3.50 9.33
N TYR A 230 -12.54 4.70 8.76
CA TYR A 230 -13.01 4.96 7.40
C TYR A 230 -11.98 5.79 6.64
N ALA A 231 -11.72 5.40 5.40
CA ALA A 231 -10.84 6.15 4.51
C ALA A 231 -11.35 6.13 3.06
N ASN A 232 -10.69 6.93 2.21
CA ASN A 232 -11.01 7.02 0.78
C ASN A 232 -10.81 5.64 0.13
N ALA A 233 -11.87 5.11 -0.48
CA ALA A 233 -11.90 3.80 -1.10
C ALA A 233 -12.05 3.88 -2.61
N ALA A 234 -12.24 5.07 -3.20
CA ALA A 234 -12.47 5.31 -4.61
C ALA A 234 -11.39 6.22 -5.21
N TYR A 235 -10.75 5.74 -6.27
CA TYR A 235 -9.61 6.41 -6.91
C TYR A 235 -9.80 6.50 -8.42
N TRP A 236 -9.43 7.65 -8.96
CA TRP A 236 -9.37 7.91 -10.39
C TRP A 236 -7.91 7.94 -10.82
N LEU A 237 -7.54 7.14 -11.83
CA LEU A 237 -6.21 7.25 -12.42
C LEU A 237 -6.18 8.47 -13.32
N ARG A 238 -5.38 9.46 -12.97
CA ARG A 238 -5.25 10.72 -13.70
C ARG A 238 -3.90 10.76 -14.39
N ARG A 239 -3.90 11.08 -15.68
CA ARG A 239 -2.66 11.24 -16.44
C ARG A 239 -1.89 12.44 -15.91
N VAL A 240 -0.60 12.23 -15.67
CA VAL A 240 0.36 13.28 -15.34
C VAL A 240 1.17 13.59 -16.59
N ASP A 241 1.27 14.88 -16.91
CA ASP A 241 2.03 15.40 -18.04
C ASP A 241 3.24 16.21 -17.51
N ASN A 242 4.37 16.18 -18.22
CA ASN A 242 5.54 17.04 -17.90
C ASN A 242 5.29 18.51 -18.30
N ALA A 243 6.28 19.38 -18.05
CA ALA A 243 6.20 20.80 -18.41
C ALA A 243 6.01 21.08 -19.92
N LEU A 244 6.31 20.11 -20.79
CA LEU A 244 6.11 20.19 -22.25
C LEU A 244 4.72 19.68 -22.68
N GLY A 245 3.91 19.18 -21.74
CA GLY A 245 2.60 18.59 -21.99
C GLY A 245 2.66 17.14 -22.49
N GLU A 246 3.79 16.46 -22.32
CA GLU A 246 3.98 15.06 -22.71
C GLU A 246 3.61 14.14 -21.54
N PRO A 247 2.90 13.02 -21.77
CA PRO A 247 2.52 12.11 -20.69
C PRO A 247 3.75 11.44 -20.06
N VAL A 248 3.85 11.48 -18.74
CA VAL A 248 4.91 10.78 -17.96
C VAL A 248 4.36 9.58 -17.18
N GLY A 249 3.08 9.57 -16.84
CA GLY A 249 2.45 8.43 -16.18
C GLY A 249 1.02 8.71 -15.74
N TYR A 250 0.56 7.92 -14.78
CA TYR A 250 -0.72 8.11 -14.10
C TYR A 250 -0.51 8.19 -12.59
N ASP A 251 -1.15 9.19 -11.99
CA ASP A 251 -1.34 9.35 -10.56
C ASP A 251 -2.57 8.53 -10.14
N ILE A 252 -2.41 7.67 -9.14
CA ILE A 252 -3.50 6.90 -8.52
C ILE A 252 -3.81 7.41 -7.11
N ASN A 253 -2.89 8.12 -6.46
CA ASN A 253 -2.96 8.40 -5.03
C ASN A 253 -3.30 9.88 -4.70
N ASP A 254 -3.50 10.72 -5.74
CA ASP A 254 -3.84 12.16 -5.73
C ASP A 254 -2.71 13.07 -5.18
N ASP A 255 -1.47 12.59 -5.18
CA ASP A 255 -0.28 13.39 -4.83
C ASP A 255 0.29 14.17 -6.02
N HIS A 256 -0.32 14.06 -7.20
CA HIS A 256 0.09 14.68 -8.47
C HIS A 256 1.40 14.14 -9.05
N CYS A 257 1.85 12.98 -8.58
CA CYS A 257 3.03 12.29 -9.07
C CYS A 257 2.63 11.01 -9.85
N PRO A 258 3.36 10.64 -10.92
CA PRO A 258 3.15 9.39 -11.63
C PRO A 258 3.52 8.18 -10.76
N ASP A 259 2.50 7.48 -10.30
CA ASP A 259 2.63 6.18 -9.63
C ASP A 259 2.85 5.03 -10.63
N ILE A 260 2.26 5.16 -11.82
CA ILE A 260 2.36 4.21 -12.93
C ILE A 260 3.03 4.94 -14.10
N GLN A 261 4.28 4.61 -14.37
CA GLN A 261 5.05 5.24 -15.44
C GLN A 261 4.50 4.83 -16.81
N VAL A 262 4.60 5.71 -17.82
CA VAL A 262 4.18 5.34 -19.19
C VAL A 262 4.92 4.12 -19.73
N ALA A 263 6.16 3.90 -19.30
CA ALA A 263 6.95 2.73 -19.69
C ALA A 263 6.43 1.40 -19.11
N GLU A 264 5.53 1.45 -18.11
CA GLU A 264 4.86 0.27 -17.54
C GLU A 264 3.61 -0.14 -18.33
N LEU A 265 3.11 0.70 -19.26
CA LEU A 265 1.88 0.46 -20.01
C LEU A 265 2.10 -0.47 -21.20
N THR A 266 1.18 -1.41 -21.43
CA THR A 266 1.32 -2.45 -22.46
C THR A 266 1.42 -1.93 -23.89
N GLY A 267 0.75 -0.83 -24.21
CA GLY A 267 0.72 -0.22 -25.54
C GLY A 267 1.72 0.91 -25.73
N TYR A 268 2.49 1.31 -24.69
CA TYR A 268 3.39 2.45 -24.80
C TYR A 268 4.65 2.12 -25.61
N GLN A 269 4.82 2.85 -26.71
CA GLN A 269 6.06 2.85 -27.50
C GLN A 269 6.58 4.29 -27.63
N PRO A 270 7.81 4.57 -27.15
CA PRO A 270 8.45 5.88 -27.31
C PRO A 270 8.45 6.32 -28.79
N GLY A 271 7.91 7.53 -29.07
CA GLY A 271 7.91 8.12 -30.41
C GLY A 271 6.84 7.61 -31.37
N SER A 272 5.89 6.78 -30.92
CA SER A 272 4.77 6.33 -31.76
C SER A 272 3.64 7.36 -31.81
N ALA A 273 3.03 7.58 -32.99
CA ALA A 273 1.90 8.51 -33.17
C ALA A 273 0.59 8.05 -32.47
N ARG A 274 0.59 6.90 -31.79
CA ARG A 274 -0.53 6.35 -30.99
C ARG A 274 -0.63 6.95 -29.58
N GLN A 275 0.19 7.94 -29.24
CA GLN A 275 0.35 8.55 -27.91
C GLN A 275 -0.85 9.35 -27.34
N GLN A 276 -2.09 9.11 -27.76
CA GLN A 276 -3.24 9.70 -27.08
C GLN A 276 -3.65 8.85 -25.87
N LEU A 277 -2.78 8.85 -24.84
CA LEU A 277 -3.13 8.30 -23.54
C LEU A 277 -4.32 9.08 -22.96
N PRO A 278 -5.37 8.41 -22.46
CA PRO A 278 -6.53 9.10 -21.90
C PRO A 278 -6.13 9.98 -20.72
N LYS A 279 -6.72 11.16 -20.59
CA LYS A 279 -6.45 12.04 -19.43
C LYS A 279 -6.88 11.42 -18.11
N THR A 280 -7.89 10.56 -18.15
CA THR A 280 -8.43 9.89 -16.98
C THR A 280 -8.82 8.48 -17.39
N TYR A 281 -8.41 7.48 -16.62
CA TYR A 281 -8.90 6.13 -16.80
C TYR A 281 -10.41 6.10 -16.57
N TRP A 282 -11.14 5.48 -17.48
CA TRP A 282 -12.59 5.60 -17.54
C TRP A 282 -13.33 4.88 -16.41
N LYS A 283 -12.67 3.96 -15.69
CA LYS A 283 -13.25 3.32 -14.49
C LYS A 283 -12.66 3.92 -13.22
N VAL A 284 -13.54 4.09 -12.24
CA VAL A 284 -13.14 4.28 -10.84
C VAL A 284 -12.60 2.97 -10.29
N LEU A 285 -11.41 3.01 -9.72
CA LEU A 285 -10.93 1.93 -8.88
C LEU A 285 -11.58 2.09 -7.52
N ARG A 286 -12.28 1.04 -7.06
CA ARG A 286 -12.98 1.08 -5.77
C ARG A 286 -12.86 -0.22 -4.99
N GLY A 287 -12.74 -0.10 -3.67
CA GLY A 287 -12.69 -1.25 -2.77
C GLY A 287 -12.21 -0.88 -1.38
N SER A 288 -12.66 -1.64 -0.38
CA SER A 288 -12.18 -1.50 1.00
C SER A 288 -10.67 -1.80 1.15
N SER A 289 -10.06 -2.53 0.20
CA SER A 289 -8.60 -2.64 0.08
C SER A 289 -7.91 -1.29 -0.11
N PHE A 290 -8.51 -0.39 -0.88
CA PHE A 290 -7.97 0.94 -1.11
C PHE A 290 -8.19 1.86 0.09
N ALA A 291 -9.28 1.67 0.83
CA ALA A 291 -9.48 2.34 2.11
C ALA A 291 -8.41 1.94 3.12
N ALA A 292 -8.12 0.63 3.26
CA ALA A 292 -7.07 0.16 4.16
C ALA A 292 -5.68 0.71 3.77
N SER A 293 -5.39 0.80 2.47
CA SER A 293 -4.19 1.49 1.95
C SER A 293 -4.11 2.94 2.39
N ALA A 294 -5.20 3.68 2.24
CA ALA A 294 -5.28 5.09 2.59
C ALA A 294 -5.10 5.31 4.10
N ALA A 295 -5.73 4.48 4.92
CA ALA A 295 -5.61 4.53 6.37
C ALA A 295 -4.18 4.25 6.85
N VAL A 296 -3.54 3.18 6.35
CA VAL A 296 -2.15 2.89 6.75
C VAL A 296 -1.19 4.00 6.31
N ARG A 297 -1.36 4.55 5.09
CA ARG A 297 -0.53 5.67 4.62
C ARG A 297 -0.71 6.89 5.54
N ARG A 298 -1.97 7.27 5.82
CA ARG A 298 -2.32 8.39 6.70
C ARG A 298 -1.70 8.22 8.09
N ASP A 299 -1.72 7.01 8.65
CA ASP A 299 -1.23 6.77 9.99
C ASP A 299 0.30 6.72 10.08
N MET A 300 0.98 6.31 9.00
CA MET A 300 2.45 6.28 8.95
C MET A 300 3.05 7.67 8.70
N VAL A 301 2.53 8.42 7.71
CA VAL A 301 3.16 9.68 7.26
C VAL A 301 2.29 10.93 7.46
N GLY A 302 1.09 10.78 8.00
CA GLY A 302 0.15 11.89 8.21
C GLY A 302 -0.57 12.34 6.94
N SER A 303 -1.23 13.49 7.02
CA SER A 303 -1.80 14.18 5.85
C SER A 303 -0.69 14.96 5.16
N VAL A 304 -0.18 14.43 4.05
CA VAL A 304 0.92 15.05 3.31
C VAL A 304 0.32 16.03 2.29
N PRO A 305 0.74 17.31 2.26
CA PRO A 305 0.39 18.19 1.15
C PRO A 305 0.97 17.61 -0.15
N PRO A 306 0.31 17.79 -1.31
CA PRO A 306 0.74 17.18 -2.57
C PRO A 306 2.21 17.52 -2.85
N GLU A 307 3.02 16.50 -3.12
CA GLU A 307 4.43 16.68 -3.43
C GLU A 307 4.56 17.40 -4.77
N VAL A 308 5.48 18.35 -4.85
CA VAL A 308 5.86 18.93 -6.15
C VAL A 308 6.87 18.00 -6.77
N CYS A 309 6.39 17.00 -7.50
CA CYS A 309 7.29 16.18 -8.28
C CYS A 309 7.95 16.99 -9.41
N GLN A 310 9.28 16.88 -9.52
CA GLN A 310 10.06 17.60 -10.52
C GLN A 310 10.18 16.76 -11.79
N TYR A 311 9.54 17.20 -12.88
CA TYR A 311 9.59 16.57 -14.21
C TYR A 311 9.83 17.58 -15.33
#